data_AF-A0A957SSI7-F1
#
_entry.id   AF-A0A957SSI7-F1
#
_cell.length_a   1.000
_cell.length_b   1.000
_cell.length_c   1.000
_cell.angle_alpha   90.00
_cell.angle_beta   90.00
_cell.angle_gamma   90.00
#
_symmetry.space_group_name_H-M   'P 1'
#
loop_
_entity.id
_entity.type
_entity.pdbx_description
1 polymer ?
#
loop_
_entity_poly.entity_id
_entity_poly.type
_entity_poly.pdbx_seq_one_letter_code
_entity_poly.pdbx_strand_id
1 'polypeptide(L)'
;MLMAKCCHDLDLITWMKSGVPPVRVSSFGSNMQFRPERAPAGAGTRCLVDCEIEPDCLYSARKHYLDHPNRWAFYVWDALQQEGATTAAPHKPYAELTLTEKEEWLKRDNPYGRCVWRCDNDVVDHQSVAIEFADGATATLNMVGGASKPSRSIHLVGTLGEIQGNLEDSRFVIRHIDPRPGCEYAEEVVDLSIGGDMTGAFGGHGGGDLRLVADFLKLMNGEQPSISTTTLEDSVNGHLVGFRADTAMTEASVVAI
;
A
#
# COMPACT_ATOMS: atom_id res chain seq x y z
N MET A 1 -5.39 1.95 -8.81
CA MET A 1 -4.79 1.40 -7.57
C MET A 1 -3.62 2.27 -7.10
N LEU A 2 -2.69 2.65 -7.98
CA LEU A 2 -1.52 3.49 -7.63
C LEU A 2 -1.86 4.65 -6.70
N MET A 3 -2.82 5.52 -7.07
CA MET A 3 -3.20 6.65 -6.23
C MET A 3 -3.88 6.30 -4.90
N ALA A 4 -4.50 5.12 -4.80
CA ALA A 4 -5.24 4.71 -3.61
C ALA A 4 -4.35 4.10 -2.52
N LYS A 5 -3.25 3.43 -2.89
CA LYS A 5 -2.42 2.70 -1.91
C LYS A 5 -0.91 2.77 -2.15
N CYS A 6 -0.48 3.27 -3.31
CA CYS A 6 0.94 3.47 -3.65
C CYS A 6 1.29 4.92 -4.00
N CYS A 7 0.41 5.89 -3.71
CA CYS A 7 0.68 7.31 -3.95
C CYS A 7 1.96 7.74 -3.22
N HIS A 8 2.08 7.35 -1.96
CA HIS A 8 3.24 7.66 -1.15
C HIS A 8 4.52 6.90 -1.61
N ASP A 9 4.41 5.79 -2.34
CA ASP A 9 5.57 5.14 -2.96
C ASP A 9 6.08 5.97 -4.15
N LEU A 10 5.16 6.56 -4.92
CA LEU A 10 5.47 7.52 -5.98
C LEU A 10 6.04 8.82 -5.39
N ASP A 11 5.49 9.31 -4.28
CA ASP A 11 5.99 10.50 -3.59
C ASP A 11 7.42 10.28 -3.07
N LEU A 12 7.76 9.08 -2.57
CA LEU A 12 9.13 8.74 -2.19
C LEU A 12 10.09 8.79 -3.40
N ILE A 13 9.67 8.25 -4.55
CA ILE A 13 10.45 8.27 -5.78
C ILE A 13 10.71 9.72 -6.24
N THR A 14 9.68 10.56 -6.24
CA THR A 14 9.82 11.97 -6.67
C THR A 14 10.55 12.82 -5.64
N TRP A 15 10.40 12.54 -4.34
CA TRP A 15 11.19 13.17 -3.28
C TRP A 15 12.68 12.86 -3.41
N MET A 16 13.07 11.61 -3.68
CA MET A 16 14.48 11.24 -3.92
C MET A 16 15.06 11.92 -5.16
N LYS A 17 14.19 12.34 -6.08
CA LYS A 17 14.51 13.10 -7.29
C LYS A 17 14.05 14.55 -7.19
N SER A 18 13.86 15.09 -5.99
CA SER A 18 13.34 16.45 -5.81
C SER A 18 14.16 17.47 -6.60
N GLY A 19 13.46 18.38 -7.30
CA GLY A 19 14.07 19.33 -8.23
C GLY A 19 14.38 18.78 -9.63
N VAL A 20 14.24 17.48 -9.87
CA VAL A 20 14.36 16.85 -11.20
C VAL A 20 13.01 16.27 -11.60
N PRO A 21 12.32 16.83 -12.62
CA PRO A 21 10.99 16.38 -12.98
C PRO A 21 11.03 15.01 -13.69
N PRO A 22 10.03 14.15 -13.46
CA PRO A 22 9.78 13.01 -14.32
C PRO A 22 9.26 13.50 -15.69
N VAL A 23 9.68 12.87 -16.78
CA VAL A 23 9.38 13.34 -18.15
C VAL A 23 8.51 12.38 -18.95
N ARG A 24 8.59 11.08 -18.68
CA ARG A 24 7.72 10.08 -19.29
C ARG A 24 7.61 8.82 -18.45
N VAL A 25 6.53 8.08 -18.69
CA VAL A 25 6.21 6.84 -17.99
C VAL A 25 5.73 5.78 -18.97
N SER A 26 6.03 4.53 -18.66
CA SER A 26 5.41 3.35 -19.25
C SER A 26 4.86 2.48 -18.12
N SER A 27 3.73 1.82 -18.34
CA SER A 27 3.10 1.01 -17.30
C SER A 27 2.38 -0.20 -17.88
N PHE A 28 2.41 -1.30 -17.13
CA PHE A 28 1.77 -2.56 -17.48
C PHE A 28 1.10 -3.13 -16.24
N GLY A 29 -0.17 -3.51 -16.36
CA GLY A 29 -0.94 -4.03 -15.23
C GLY A 29 -2.35 -4.40 -15.67
N SER A 30 -3.08 -5.09 -14.79
CA SER A 30 -4.49 -5.40 -15.01
C SER A 30 -5.15 -5.87 -13.71
N ASN A 31 -6.48 -5.99 -13.71
CA ASN A 31 -7.17 -6.88 -12.78
C ASN A 31 -7.17 -8.30 -13.40
N MET A 32 -6.18 -9.11 -12.99
CA MET A 32 -5.98 -10.46 -13.53
C MET A 32 -6.80 -11.53 -12.81
N GLN A 33 -6.97 -11.38 -11.50
CA GLN A 33 -7.46 -12.41 -10.59
C GLN A 33 -8.86 -12.11 -10.05
N PHE A 34 -9.17 -10.87 -9.67
CA PHE A 34 -10.39 -10.53 -8.93
C PHE A 34 -11.48 -9.98 -9.85
N ARG A 35 -11.85 -10.82 -10.84
CA ARG A 35 -12.93 -10.54 -11.80
C ARG A 35 -13.92 -11.69 -11.90
N PRO A 36 -15.18 -11.44 -12.29
CA PRO A 36 -16.23 -12.47 -12.33
C PRO A 36 -15.87 -13.72 -13.13
N GLU A 37 -15.13 -13.56 -14.23
CA GLU A 37 -14.71 -14.68 -15.10
C GLU A 37 -13.66 -15.59 -14.47
N ARG A 38 -13.04 -15.14 -13.36
CA ARG A 38 -12.06 -15.91 -12.58
C ARG A 38 -12.66 -16.57 -11.33
N ALA A 39 -13.95 -16.35 -11.06
CA ALA A 39 -14.62 -16.95 -9.93
C ALA A 39 -14.55 -18.49 -10.03
N PRO A 40 -14.05 -19.20 -9.00
CA PRO A 40 -14.08 -20.65 -8.98
C PRO A 40 -15.53 -21.17 -9.03
N ALA A 41 -15.72 -22.37 -9.59
CA ALA A 41 -17.01 -23.05 -9.53
C ALA A 41 -17.44 -23.22 -8.06
N GLY A 42 -18.72 -22.95 -7.76
CA GLY A 42 -19.24 -22.95 -6.37
C GLY A 42 -19.00 -21.65 -5.59
N ALA A 43 -18.33 -20.64 -6.17
CA ALA A 43 -18.24 -19.32 -5.56
C ALA A 43 -19.61 -18.62 -5.55
N GLY A 44 -20.12 -18.38 -4.34
CA GLY A 44 -21.37 -17.65 -4.10
C GLY A 44 -21.25 -16.15 -4.33
N THR A 45 -22.32 -15.42 -4.05
CA THR A 45 -22.33 -13.95 -4.03
C THR A 45 -21.83 -13.38 -2.71
N ARG A 46 -21.96 -14.15 -1.62
CA ARG A 46 -21.66 -13.72 -0.27
C ARG A 46 -21.11 -14.88 0.55
N CYS A 47 -19.93 -14.68 1.15
CA CYS A 47 -19.13 -15.76 1.71
C CYS A 47 -19.90 -16.60 2.75
N LEU A 48 -20.68 -15.97 3.63
CA LEU A 48 -21.36 -16.66 4.74
C LEU A 48 -22.83 -16.97 4.46
N VAL A 49 -23.26 -16.92 3.20
CA VAL A 49 -24.66 -17.14 2.81
C VAL A 49 -24.78 -18.25 1.78
N ASP A 50 -24.12 -18.13 0.63
CA ASP A 50 -24.34 -18.98 -0.55
C ASP A 50 -23.05 -19.49 -1.20
N CYS A 51 -21.91 -19.46 -0.49
CA CYS A 51 -20.61 -19.81 -1.05
C CYS A 51 -20.17 -21.23 -0.65
N GLU A 52 -20.24 -22.17 -1.57
CA GLU A 52 -19.90 -23.59 -1.32
C GLU A 52 -18.41 -23.79 -1.06
N ILE A 53 -17.55 -22.97 -1.68
CA ILE A 53 -16.09 -23.07 -1.55
C ILE A 53 -15.55 -22.39 -0.29
N GLU A 54 -16.39 -21.72 0.52
CA GLU A 54 -15.95 -20.92 1.66
C GLU A 54 -14.96 -21.65 2.60
N PRO A 55 -15.20 -22.93 2.99
CA PRO A 55 -14.31 -23.63 3.91
C PRO A 55 -12.85 -23.71 3.43
N ASP A 56 -12.64 -23.80 2.12
CA ASP A 56 -11.31 -23.95 1.50
C ASP A 56 -10.80 -22.64 0.85
N CYS A 57 -11.68 -21.66 0.64
CA CYS A 57 -11.34 -20.41 -0.03
C CYS A 57 -10.35 -19.57 0.78
N LEU A 58 -9.27 -19.09 0.15
CA LEU A 58 -8.28 -18.19 0.76
C LEU A 58 -8.83 -16.76 1.00
N TYR A 59 -9.94 -16.41 0.34
CA TYR A 59 -10.57 -15.09 0.40
C TYR A 59 -11.89 -15.09 1.20
N SER A 60 -12.12 -16.13 2.02
CA SER A 60 -13.31 -16.21 2.86
C SER A 60 -13.39 -15.03 3.85
N ALA A 61 -14.56 -14.38 3.89
CA ALA A 61 -14.86 -13.34 4.88
C ALA A 61 -14.76 -13.88 6.33
N ARG A 62 -15.05 -15.16 6.58
CA ARG A 62 -14.85 -15.78 7.91
C ARG A 62 -13.37 -15.77 8.27
N LYS A 63 -12.51 -16.29 7.39
CA LYS A 63 -11.06 -16.37 7.64
C LYS A 63 -10.43 -15.00 7.83
N HIS A 64 -10.84 -14.02 7.02
CA HIS A 64 -10.26 -12.67 7.09
C HIS A 64 -10.79 -11.83 8.25
N TYR A 65 -12.07 -11.99 8.62
CA TYR A 65 -12.73 -11.07 9.54
C TYR A 65 -13.28 -11.70 10.82
N LEU A 66 -13.67 -12.98 10.84
CA LEU A 66 -14.16 -13.64 12.07
C LEU A 66 -13.05 -14.38 12.81
N ASP A 67 -12.17 -15.06 12.09
CA ASP A 67 -11.02 -15.76 12.68
C ASP A 67 -9.91 -14.76 13.10
N HIS A 68 -9.95 -13.55 12.53
CA HIS A 68 -9.07 -12.43 12.85
C HIS A 68 -9.86 -11.13 13.11
N PRO A 69 -10.69 -11.06 14.16
CA PRO A 69 -11.69 -10.01 14.35
C PRO A 69 -11.14 -8.61 14.62
N ASN A 70 -9.84 -8.51 14.90
CA ASN A 70 -9.14 -7.25 15.12
C ASN A 70 -8.39 -6.77 13.87
N ARG A 71 -8.19 -7.64 12.86
CA ARG A 71 -7.53 -7.26 11.61
C ARG A 71 -8.42 -6.30 10.86
N TRP A 72 -7.89 -5.11 10.52
CA TRP A 72 -8.61 -4.06 9.80
C TRP A 72 -9.96 -3.67 10.44
N ALA A 73 -10.10 -3.82 11.76
CA ALA A 73 -11.35 -3.62 12.48
C ALA A 73 -11.97 -2.23 12.25
N PHE A 74 -11.11 -1.22 12.11
CA PHE A 74 -11.45 0.17 11.83
C PHE A 74 -12.07 0.40 10.44
N TYR A 75 -11.94 -0.55 9.51
CA TYR A 75 -12.66 -0.53 8.23
C TYR A 75 -13.90 -1.42 8.29
N VAL A 76 -13.71 -2.68 8.69
CA VAL A 76 -14.70 -3.75 8.51
C VAL A 76 -15.93 -3.54 9.40
N TRP A 77 -15.72 -3.03 10.61
CA TRP A 77 -16.77 -2.88 11.61
C TRP A 77 -17.25 -1.45 11.79
N ASP A 78 -16.69 -0.46 11.09
CA ASP A 78 -17.01 0.96 11.30
C ASP A 78 -18.52 1.24 11.23
N ALA A 79 -19.16 0.87 10.12
CA ALA A 79 -20.60 1.05 9.96
C ALA A 79 -21.44 0.28 11.01
N LEU A 80 -20.96 -0.89 11.45
CA LEU A 80 -21.62 -1.69 12.47
C LEU A 80 -21.51 -1.03 13.87
N GLN A 81 -20.37 -0.41 14.20
CA GLN A 81 -20.19 0.31 15.46
C GLN A 81 -21.17 1.48 15.58
N GLN A 82 -21.52 2.10 14.46
CA GLN A 82 -22.47 3.21 14.38
C GLN A 82 -23.94 2.76 14.42
N GLU A 83 -24.24 1.45 14.34
CA GLU A 83 -25.63 0.96 14.33
C GLU A 83 -26.30 1.23 15.69
N GLY A 84 -27.36 2.06 15.67
CA GLY A 84 -28.06 2.48 16.88
C GLY A 84 -27.32 3.54 17.72
N ALA A 85 -26.25 4.14 17.19
CA ALA A 85 -25.57 5.26 17.83
C ALA A 85 -26.50 6.47 18.03
N THR A 86 -26.41 7.11 19.20
CA THR A 86 -27.16 8.32 19.55
C THR A 86 -26.23 9.32 20.25
N THR A 87 -26.69 10.55 20.46
CA THR A 87 -25.91 11.55 21.22
C THR A 87 -25.60 11.10 22.66
N ALA A 88 -26.45 10.27 23.27
CA ALA A 88 -26.25 9.73 24.61
C ALA A 88 -25.40 8.45 24.64
N ALA A 89 -25.25 7.76 23.50
CA ALA A 89 -24.48 6.53 23.33
C ALA A 89 -23.82 6.55 21.95
N PRO A 90 -22.64 7.19 21.80
CA PRO A 90 -22.11 7.64 20.51
C PRO A 90 -21.69 6.54 19.53
N HIS A 91 -21.38 5.33 20.00
CA HIS A 91 -21.21 4.10 19.19
C HIS A 91 -20.84 2.94 20.14
N LYS A 92 -21.00 1.70 19.67
CA LYS A 92 -20.48 0.50 20.37
C LYS A 92 -19.07 0.19 19.83
N PRO A 93 -18.01 0.21 20.65
CA PRO A 93 -16.65 -0.10 20.18
C PRO A 93 -16.54 -1.51 19.57
N TYR A 94 -15.72 -1.70 18.54
CA TYR A 94 -15.59 -2.99 17.87
C TYR A 94 -15.06 -4.12 18.76
N ALA A 95 -14.37 -3.76 19.85
CA ALA A 95 -13.90 -4.69 20.87
C ALA A 95 -15.05 -5.28 21.71
N GLU A 96 -16.19 -4.57 21.78
CA GLU A 96 -17.40 -4.99 22.49
C GLU A 96 -18.40 -5.69 21.58
N LEU A 97 -18.20 -5.64 20.26
CA LEU A 97 -18.99 -6.40 19.28
C LEU A 97 -18.71 -7.89 19.42
N THR A 98 -19.77 -8.67 19.65
CA THR A 98 -19.71 -10.13 19.71
C THR A 98 -19.42 -10.73 18.34
N LEU A 99 -18.88 -11.95 18.31
CA LEU A 99 -18.67 -12.68 17.05
C LEU A 99 -19.99 -12.93 16.31
N THR A 100 -21.10 -13.14 17.04
CA THR A 100 -22.43 -13.30 16.44
C THR A 100 -22.87 -12.02 15.72
N GLU A 101 -22.70 -10.84 16.35
CA GLU A 101 -23.01 -9.57 15.70
C GLU A 101 -22.17 -9.35 14.44
N LYS A 102 -20.87 -9.67 14.51
CA LYS A 102 -19.95 -9.58 13.35
C LYS A 102 -20.34 -10.56 12.23
N GLU A 103 -20.70 -11.80 12.58
CA GLU A 103 -21.11 -12.81 11.60
C GLU A 103 -22.43 -12.40 10.92
N GLU A 104 -23.42 -11.95 11.69
CA GLU A 104 -24.69 -11.48 11.14
C GLU A 104 -24.50 -10.23 10.28
N TRP A 105 -23.62 -9.31 10.67
CA TRP A 105 -23.23 -8.19 9.82
C TRP A 105 -22.72 -8.68 8.46
N LEU A 106 -21.74 -9.61 8.43
CA LEU A 106 -21.17 -10.13 7.18
C LEU A 106 -22.23 -10.81 6.27
N LYS A 107 -23.31 -11.36 6.83
CA LYS A 107 -24.43 -11.93 6.04
C LYS A 107 -25.36 -10.88 5.44
N ARG A 108 -25.49 -9.69 6.04
CA ARG A 108 -26.32 -8.56 5.56
C ARG A 108 -25.67 -7.82 4.41
N ASP A 109 -26.37 -6.89 3.78
CA ASP A 109 -25.82 -6.03 2.73
C ASP A 109 -24.75 -5.05 3.26
N ASN A 110 -23.48 -5.38 3.00
CA ASN A 110 -22.30 -4.58 3.31
C ASN A 110 -21.16 -4.96 2.32
N PRO A 111 -20.07 -4.19 2.20
CA PRO A 111 -19.02 -4.54 1.24
C PRO A 111 -18.18 -5.76 1.66
N TYR A 112 -18.00 -6.02 2.96
CA TYR A 112 -17.05 -7.00 3.50
C TYR A 112 -17.55 -8.45 3.48
N GLY A 113 -18.85 -8.69 3.38
CA GLY A 113 -19.40 -10.05 3.22
C GLY A 113 -19.36 -10.58 1.78
N ARG A 114 -19.18 -9.71 0.78
CA ARG A 114 -19.27 -10.06 -0.64
C ARG A 114 -18.13 -10.96 -1.08
N CYS A 115 -18.41 -11.84 -2.03
CA CYS A 115 -17.39 -12.63 -2.71
C CYS A 115 -16.46 -11.70 -3.50
N VAL A 116 -15.13 -11.81 -3.30
CA VAL A 116 -14.13 -10.94 -3.97
C VAL A 116 -14.21 -10.97 -5.51
N TRP A 117 -14.65 -12.08 -6.12
CA TRP A 117 -14.84 -12.19 -7.57
C TRP A 117 -16.20 -11.67 -8.06
N ARG A 118 -17.15 -11.42 -7.16
CA ARG A 118 -18.48 -10.86 -7.46
C ARG A 118 -18.66 -9.47 -6.86
N CYS A 119 -17.54 -8.81 -6.62
CA CYS A 119 -17.47 -7.39 -6.33
C CYS A 119 -17.44 -6.58 -7.64
N ASP A 120 -17.80 -5.30 -7.54
CA ASP A 120 -17.64 -4.26 -8.55
C ASP A 120 -16.21 -3.72 -8.59
N ASN A 121 -15.23 -4.59 -8.33
CA ASN A 121 -13.82 -4.21 -8.27
C ASN A 121 -13.23 -4.08 -9.68
N ASP A 122 -12.93 -2.85 -10.07
CA ASP A 122 -12.27 -2.51 -11.33
C ASP A 122 -10.79 -2.11 -11.14
N VAL A 123 -10.28 -2.13 -9.91
CA VAL A 123 -8.88 -1.78 -9.64
C VAL A 123 -7.93 -2.90 -10.06
N VAL A 124 -6.77 -2.51 -10.58
CA VAL A 124 -5.69 -3.44 -10.91
C VAL A 124 -5.17 -4.16 -9.65
N ASP A 125 -4.87 -5.45 -9.78
CA ASP A 125 -4.29 -6.27 -8.71
C ASP A 125 -2.77 -6.38 -8.81
N HIS A 126 -2.19 -5.99 -9.94
CA HIS A 126 -0.77 -5.75 -10.13
C HIS A 126 -0.53 -4.68 -11.20
N GLN A 127 0.52 -3.87 -11.00
CA GLN A 127 0.95 -2.87 -11.94
C GLN A 127 2.46 -2.59 -11.77
N SER A 128 3.18 -2.65 -12.88
CA SER A 128 4.58 -2.28 -13.02
C SER A 128 4.66 -0.93 -13.73
N VAL A 129 5.46 -0.01 -13.19
CA VAL A 129 5.64 1.35 -13.70
C VAL A 129 7.13 1.57 -13.91
N ALA A 130 7.50 2.12 -15.06
CA ALA A 130 8.85 2.59 -15.37
C ALA A 130 8.82 4.08 -15.67
N ILE A 131 9.66 4.85 -14.99
CA ILE A 131 9.68 6.31 -15.00
C ILE A 131 11.06 6.76 -15.48
N GLU A 132 11.09 7.76 -16.36
CA GLU A 132 12.30 8.46 -16.75
C GLU A 132 12.26 9.90 -16.26
N PHE A 133 13.39 10.37 -15.74
CA PHE A 133 13.59 11.73 -15.23
C PHE A 133 14.39 12.58 -16.22
N ALA A 134 14.26 13.91 -16.11
CA ALA A 134 14.90 14.86 -17.03
C ALA A 134 16.44 14.78 -17.06
N ASP A 135 17.08 14.27 -16.01
CA ASP A 135 18.53 14.06 -15.96
C ASP A 135 18.99 12.68 -16.47
N GLY A 136 18.05 11.88 -17.00
CA GLY A 136 18.31 10.54 -17.51
C GLY A 136 18.27 9.43 -16.45
N ALA A 137 18.03 9.75 -15.18
CA ALA A 137 17.79 8.73 -14.16
C ALA A 137 16.47 7.99 -14.43
N THR A 138 16.40 6.73 -14.01
CA THR A 138 15.20 5.90 -14.15
C THR A 138 14.76 5.36 -12.80
N ALA A 139 13.45 5.19 -12.63
CA ALA A 139 12.88 4.50 -11.48
C ALA A 139 11.87 3.45 -11.94
N THR A 140 11.67 2.43 -11.10
CA THR A 140 10.59 1.46 -11.31
C THR A 140 9.79 1.27 -10.02
N LEU A 141 8.48 1.06 -10.17
CA LEU A 141 7.59 0.71 -9.08
C LEU A 141 6.81 -0.55 -9.48
N ASN A 142 6.80 -1.55 -8.60
CA ASN A 142 5.98 -2.74 -8.76
C ASN A 142 4.99 -2.82 -7.60
N MET A 143 3.71 -2.63 -7.91
CA MET A 143 2.61 -2.83 -6.97
C MET A 143 2.00 -4.20 -7.26
N VAL A 144 2.02 -5.11 -6.29
CA VAL A 144 1.54 -6.50 -6.45
C VAL A 144 0.68 -6.88 -5.25
N GLY A 145 -0.65 -6.83 -5.42
CA GLY A 145 -1.60 -7.13 -4.35
C GLY A 145 -1.66 -8.61 -3.94
N GLY A 146 -1.23 -9.53 -4.82
CA GLY A 146 -1.25 -10.97 -4.59
C GLY A 146 -0.08 -11.54 -3.76
N ALA A 147 0.80 -10.69 -3.23
CA ALA A 147 1.95 -11.15 -2.45
C ALA A 147 1.53 -11.74 -1.08
N SER A 148 2.10 -12.89 -0.71
CA SER A 148 1.77 -13.57 0.55
C SER A 148 2.25 -12.84 1.80
N LYS A 149 3.40 -12.14 1.71
CA LYS A 149 3.93 -11.28 2.77
C LYS A 149 3.73 -9.82 2.32
N PRO A 150 3.02 -8.97 3.10
CA PRO A 150 2.99 -7.55 2.82
C PRO A 150 4.42 -7.01 2.94
N SER A 151 4.89 -6.29 1.93
CA SER A 151 6.23 -5.73 1.99
C SER A 151 6.43 -4.47 1.16
N ARG A 152 7.30 -3.59 1.64
CA ARG A 152 7.82 -2.44 0.90
C ARG A 152 9.35 -2.51 0.87
N SER A 153 9.89 -2.86 -0.29
CA SER A 153 11.33 -2.90 -0.53
C SER A 153 11.76 -1.72 -1.39
N ILE A 154 12.94 -1.18 -1.11
CA ILE A 154 13.56 -0.12 -1.90
C ILE A 154 14.99 -0.49 -2.25
N HIS A 155 15.42 -0.09 -3.45
CA HIS A 155 16.80 -0.22 -3.91
C HIS A 155 17.17 1.02 -4.70
N LEU A 156 18.14 1.76 -4.18
CA LEU A 156 18.69 2.98 -4.78
C LEU A 156 20.10 2.66 -5.24
N VAL A 157 20.37 2.85 -6.53
CA VAL A 157 21.68 2.62 -7.12
C VAL A 157 22.22 3.96 -7.61
N GLY A 158 23.35 4.37 -7.03
CA GLY A 158 24.10 5.55 -7.45
C GLY A 158 25.41 5.16 -8.14
N THR A 159 26.23 6.15 -8.45
CA THR A 159 27.52 5.95 -9.13
C THR A 159 28.62 5.43 -8.20
N LEU A 160 28.44 5.53 -6.88
CA LEU A 160 29.44 5.17 -5.86
C LEU A 160 29.02 4.02 -4.94
N GLY A 161 27.85 3.45 -5.18
CA GLY A 161 27.27 2.42 -4.32
C GLY A 161 25.76 2.38 -4.40
N GLU A 162 25.18 1.62 -3.48
CA GLU A 162 23.74 1.37 -3.42
C GLU A 162 23.23 1.31 -1.99
N ILE A 163 21.94 1.61 -1.83
CA ILE A 163 21.18 1.43 -0.60
C ILE A 163 20.04 0.48 -0.90
N GLN A 164 19.90 -0.60 -0.13
CA GLN A 164 18.80 -1.55 -0.28
C GLN A 164 18.15 -1.82 1.06
N GLY A 165 16.82 -1.75 1.13
CA GLY A 165 16.09 -1.87 2.39
C GLY A 165 14.74 -2.53 2.22
N ASN A 166 14.24 -3.06 3.34
CA ASN A 166 12.89 -3.60 3.46
C ASN A 166 12.26 -2.97 4.71
N LEU A 167 11.13 -2.26 4.53
CA LEU A 167 10.49 -1.51 5.61
C LEU A 167 10.12 -2.42 6.79
N GLU A 168 9.63 -3.64 6.49
CA GLU A 168 9.17 -4.58 7.50
C GLU A 168 10.32 -5.23 8.29
N ASP A 169 11.54 -5.17 7.78
CA ASP A 169 12.73 -5.66 8.47
C ASP A 169 13.35 -4.57 9.39
N SER A 170 12.86 -3.33 9.36
CA SER A 170 13.43 -2.18 10.10
C SER A 170 14.94 -2.01 9.91
N ARG A 171 15.46 -2.38 8.75
CA ARG A 171 16.90 -2.32 8.41
C ARG A 171 17.11 -2.03 6.94
N PHE A 172 18.29 -1.51 6.63
CA PHE A 172 18.78 -1.40 5.27
C PHE A 172 20.27 -1.69 5.21
N VAL A 173 20.78 -1.94 4.03
CA VAL A 173 22.19 -2.15 3.76
C VAL A 173 22.70 -1.07 2.84
N ILE A 174 23.93 -0.64 3.09
CA ILE A 174 24.70 0.25 2.22
C ILE A 174 25.82 -0.60 1.62
N ARG A 175 25.91 -0.63 0.29
CA ARG A 175 27.03 -1.30 -0.40
C ARG A 175 27.85 -0.30 -1.19
N HIS A 176 29.17 -0.47 -1.12
CA HIS A 176 30.13 0.31 -1.88
C HIS A 176 30.92 -0.58 -2.83
N ILE A 177 31.24 -0.02 -4.00
CA ILE A 177 32.18 -0.63 -4.93
C ILE A 177 33.55 -0.66 -4.26
N ASP A 178 34.17 -1.84 -4.17
CA ASP A 178 35.49 -2.03 -3.55
C ASP A 178 36.50 -2.60 -4.56
N PRO A 179 37.31 -1.73 -5.21
CA PRO A 179 38.23 -2.16 -6.26
C PRO A 179 39.54 -2.76 -5.73
N ARG A 180 39.71 -2.92 -4.41
CA ARG A 180 40.95 -3.48 -3.83
C ARG A 180 41.13 -4.94 -4.25
N PRO A 181 42.37 -5.42 -4.48
CA PRO A 181 42.60 -6.82 -4.86
C PRO A 181 41.99 -7.81 -3.86
N GLY A 182 41.15 -8.72 -4.36
CA GLY A 182 40.46 -9.72 -3.55
C GLY A 182 39.18 -9.24 -2.86
N CYS A 183 38.74 -8.01 -3.11
CA CYS A 183 37.45 -7.48 -2.68
C CYS A 183 36.48 -7.38 -3.87
N GLU A 184 35.19 -7.58 -3.63
CA GLU A 184 34.12 -7.38 -4.63
C GLU A 184 33.30 -6.12 -4.29
N TYR A 185 32.88 -6.01 -3.04
CA TYR A 185 32.16 -4.86 -2.48
C TYR A 185 32.39 -4.79 -0.97
N ALA A 186 32.10 -3.63 -0.38
CA ALA A 186 31.97 -3.47 1.07
C ALA A 186 30.49 -3.31 1.43
N GLU A 187 30.06 -3.87 2.55
CA GLU A 187 28.68 -3.83 3.01
C GLU A 187 28.61 -3.36 4.47
N GLU A 188 27.68 -2.44 4.73
CA GLU A 188 27.30 -2.00 6.06
C GLU A 188 25.80 -2.25 6.25
N VAL A 189 25.44 -2.90 7.37
CA VAL A 189 24.04 -3.09 7.76
C VAL A 189 23.67 -2.01 8.77
N VAL A 190 22.61 -1.26 8.47
CA VAL A 190 22.03 -0.27 9.38
C VAL A 190 20.72 -0.82 9.93
N ASP A 191 20.70 -1.12 11.23
CA ASP A 191 19.50 -1.48 11.99
C ASP A 191 18.87 -0.21 12.56
N LEU A 192 17.63 0.09 12.18
CA LEU A 192 16.93 1.29 12.65
C LEU A 192 16.35 1.09 14.06
N SER A 193 16.20 -0.16 14.50
CA SER A 193 15.61 -0.55 15.78
C SER A 193 14.23 0.08 16.02
N ILE A 194 13.47 0.31 14.94
CA ILE A 194 12.11 0.84 14.99
C ILE A 194 11.14 -0.30 15.28
N GLY A 195 10.36 -0.15 16.35
CA GLY A 195 9.24 -1.03 16.68
C GLY A 195 7.88 -0.45 16.26
N GLY A 196 6.87 -1.30 16.13
CA GLY A 196 5.50 -0.93 15.76
C GLY A 196 4.86 -1.94 14.80
N ASP A 197 3.60 -1.72 14.43
CA ASP A 197 2.98 -2.45 13.31
C ASP A 197 3.47 -1.85 11.99
N MET A 198 4.42 -2.55 11.37
CA MET A 198 5.02 -2.20 10.07
C MET A 198 4.20 -2.71 8.88
N THR A 199 3.16 -3.51 9.14
CA THR A 199 2.34 -4.15 8.09
C THR A 199 1.00 -3.44 7.89
N GLY A 200 0.58 -2.59 8.84
CA GLY A 200 -0.68 -1.86 8.83
C GLY A 200 -1.92 -2.71 9.13
N ALA A 201 -1.76 -3.99 9.47
CA ALA A 201 -2.88 -4.89 9.76
C ALA A 201 -3.75 -4.42 10.94
N PHE A 202 -3.16 -3.67 11.87
CA PHE A 202 -3.80 -3.12 13.07
C PHE A 202 -3.83 -1.58 13.05
N GLY A 203 -3.65 -0.97 11.87
CA GLY A 203 -3.69 0.47 11.69
C GLY A 203 -2.41 1.21 12.09
N GLY A 204 -1.31 0.49 12.36
CA GLY A 204 -0.01 1.14 12.56
C GLY A 204 0.63 1.52 11.22
N HIS A 205 1.35 2.65 11.20
CA HIS A 205 2.10 3.13 10.05
C HIS A 205 3.60 3.24 10.37
N GLY A 206 4.14 2.27 11.12
CA GLY A 206 5.55 2.26 11.54
C GLY A 206 6.02 3.51 12.32
N GLY A 207 5.09 4.26 12.91
CA GLY A 207 5.37 5.52 13.60
C GLY A 207 5.59 6.74 12.69
N GLY A 208 5.35 6.61 11.37
CA GLY A 208 5.51 7.70 10.40
C GLY A 208 4.53 8.85 10.61
N ASP A 209 3.25 8.56 10.94
CA ASP A 209 2.19 9.58 11.06
C ASP A 209 2.55 10.70 12.03
N LEU A 210 3.02 10.35 13.22
CA LEU A 210 3.38 11.33 14.25
C LEU A 210 4.60 12.18 13.83
N ARG A 211 5.51 11.63 13.02
CA ARG A 211 6.65 12.36 12.47
C ARG A 211 6.21 13.34 11.39
N LEU A 212 5.27 12.95 10.52
CA LEU A 212 4.67 13.85 9.53
C LEU A 212 3.93 15.01 10.21
N VAL A 213 3.16 14.73 11.26
CA VAL A 213 2.48 15.78 12.05
C VAL A 213 3.51 16.71 12.71
N ALA A 214 4.59 16.17 13.27
CA ALA A 214 5.64 16.98 13.86
C ALA A 214 6.32 17.91 12.85
N ASP A 215 6.63 17.42 11.64
CA ASP A 215 7.20 18.25 10.57
C ASP A 215 6.22 19.31 10.06
N PHE A 216 4.93 18.97 9.95
CA PHE A 216 3.88 19.95 9.62
C PHE A 216 3.79 21.07 10.65
N LEU A 217 3.81 20.75 11.95
CA LEU A 217 3.76 21.74 13.02
C LEU A 217 5.00 22.66 13.01
N LYS A 218 6.20 22.10 12.78
CA LYS A 218 7.42 22.89 12.62
C LYS A 218 7.30 23.89 11.47
N LEU A 219 6.83 23.42 10.31
CA LEU A 219 6.62 24.29 9.15
C LEU A 219 5.64 25.43 9.48
N MET A 220 4.51 25.12 10.13
CA MET A 220 3.51 26.11 10.54
C MET A 220 4.05 27.15 11.54
N ASN A 221 5.03 26.76 12.35
CA ASN A 221 5.70 27.65 13.31
C ASN A 221 6.86 28.45 12.68
N GLY A 222 7.16 28.27 11.39
CA GLY A 222 8.31 28.88 10.73
C GLY A 222 9.65 28.25 11.12
N GLU A 223 9.62 27.05 11.68
CA GLU A 223 10.82 26.26 12.00
C GLU A 223 11.25 25.42 10.79
N GLN A 224 12.50 24.96 10.80
CA GLN A 224 13.00 24.05 9.77
C GLN A 224 12.42 22.64 9.98
N PRO A 225 11.63 22.10 9.04
CA PRO A 225 11.12 20.73 9.13
C PRO A 225 12.23 19.72 8.79
N SER A 226 11.97 18.42 8.95
CA SER A 226 12.98 17.40 8.63
C SER A 226 13.30 17.33 7.15
N ILE A 227 14.45 16.73 6.82
CA ILE A 227 14.86 16.44 5.44
C ILE A 227 13.86 15.55 4.67
N SER A 228 12.97 14.86 5.39
CA SER A 228 11.96 13.96 4.83
C SER A 228 10.72 14.72 4.34
N THR A 229 10.69 16.05 4.52
CA THR A 229 9.58 16.89 4.10
C THR A 229 9.61 17.08 2.60
N THR A 230 8.50 16.76 1.93
CA THR A 230 8.34 16.99 0.49
C THR A 230 7.89 18.41 0.21
N THR A 231 8.25 18.92 -0.98
CA THR A 231 7.64 20.13 -1.52
C THR A 231 6.27 19.82 -2.14
N LEU A 232 5.49 20.86 -2.42
CA LEU A 232 4.23 20.68 -3.16
C LEU A 232 4.52 20.14 -4.57
N GLU A 233 5.59 20.60 -5.19
CA GLU A 233 6.05 20.20 -6.51
C GLU A 233 6.38 18.70 -6.57
N ASP A 234 7.05 18.15 -5.54
CA ASP A 234 7.34 16.71 -5.45
C ASP A 234 6.04 15.88 -5.44
N SER A 235 5.05 16.36 -4.68
CA SER A 235 3.75 15.70 -4.53
C SER A 235 2.94 15.77 -5.83
N VAL A 236 2.96 16.92 -6.52
CA VAL A 236 2.35 17.08 -7.85
C VAL A 236 2.99 16.13 -8.85
N ASN A 237 4.32 16.01 -8.87
CA ASN A 237 5.02 15.07 -9.73
C ASN A 237 4.62 13.62 -9.44
N GLY A 238 4.51 13.23 -8.15
CA GLY A 238 4.07 11.87 -7.76
C GLY A 238 2.68 11.55 -8.27
N HIS A 239 1.74 12.49 -8.17
CA HIS A 239 0.38 12.35 -8.67
C HIS A 239 0.34 12.28 -10.20
N LEU A 240 1.08 13.15 -10.89
CA LEU A 240 1.17 13.13 -12.35
C LEU A 240 1.71 11.79 -12.85
N VAL A 241 2.77 11.26 -12.23
CA VAL A 241 3.28 9.92 -12.55
C VAL A 241 2.18 8.87 -12.39
N GLY A 242 1.42 8.90 -11.30
CA GLY A 242 0.33 7.96 -11.06
C GLY A 242 -0.76 8.01 -12.14
N PHE A 243 -1.27 9.21 -12.47
CA PHE A 243 -2.29 9.36 -13.51
C PHE A 243 -1.79 9.00 -14.91
N ARG A 244 -0.55 9.36 -15.23
CA ARG A 244 0.07 9.05 -16.52
C ARG A 244 0.41 7.57 -16.63
N ALA A 245 0.74 6.89 -15.53
CA ALA A 245 0.94 5.44 -15.51
C ALA A 245 -0.36 4.70 -15.84
N ASP A 246 -1.50 5.12 -15.26
CA ASP A 246 -2.80 4.51 -15.59
C ASP A 246 -3.20 4.77 -17.06
N THR A 247 -2.87 5.96 -17.59
CA THR A 247 -3.04 6.29 -19.02
C THR A 247 -2.17 5.38 -19.89
N ALA A 248 -0.87 5.28 -19.60
CA ALA A 248 0.10 4.46 -20.34
C ALA A 248 -0.29 2.98 -20.39
N MET A 249 -0.78 2.46 -19.26
CA MET A 249 -1.28 1.09 -19.16
C MET A 249 -2.53 0.87 -20.04
N THR A 250 -3.48 1.79 -20.00
CA THR A 250 -4.74 1.68 -20.75
C THR A 250 -4.53 1.81 -22.25
N GLU A 251 -3.64 2.72 -22.66
CA GLU A 251 -3.34 2.99 -24.07
C GLU A 251 -2.24 2.08 -24.64
N ALA A 252 -1.61 1.26 -23.81
CA ALA A 252 -0.45 0.43 -24.17
C ALA A 252 0.66 1.24 -24.85
N SER A 253 1.00 2.39 -24.26
CA SER A 253 1.90 3.39 -24.85
C SER A 253 2.87 3.96 -23.82
N VAL A 254 3.90 4.69 -24.30
CA VAL A 254 4.74 5.54 -23.45
C VAL A 254 4.12 6.92 -23.42
N VAL A 255 3.86 7.45 -22.23
CA VAL A 255 3.12 8.70 -22.03
C VAL A 255 4.03 9.76 -21.40
N ALA A 256 4.01 10.97 -21.93
CA ALA A 256 4.72 12.11 -21.36
C ALA A 256 4.04 12.59 -20.06
N ILE A 257 4.84 13.10 -19.14
CA ILE A 257 4.36 13.68 -17.88
C ILE A 257 4.14 15.18 -18.02
#